data_AF-W5YVY4-F1
#
_entry.id   AF-W5YVY4-F1
#
_cell.length_a   1.000
_cell.length_b   1.000
_cell.length_c   1.000
_cell.angle_alpha   90.00
_cell.angle_beta   90.00
_cell.angle_gamma   90.00
#
_symmetry.space_group_name_H-M   'P 1'
#
loop_
_entity.id
_entity.type
_entity.pdbx_description
1 polymer ?
#
loop_
_entity_poly.entity_id
_entity_poly.type
_entity_poly.pdbx_seq_one_letter_code
_entity_poly.pdbx_strand_id
1 'polypeptide(L)'
;MKTQISGIVIAQVADQIGGEVATSYLPAGYTGHCAIVAESNSDVIAVLSSGIEAFRVAAYAITPDGGYGSVSIHPTQLDETHESLLDWIDVGRKIRSAVED
;
A
#
# COMPACT_ATOMS: atom_id res chain seq x y z
N MET A 1 -20.01 -17.93 -10.69
CA MET A 1 -20.01 -17.34 -9.35
C MET A 1 -18.88 -16.33 -9.28
N LYS A 2 -19.16 -15.04 -9.08
CA LYS A 2 -18.13 -14.05 -8.80
C LYS A 2 -17.80 -14.22 -7.32
N THR A 3 -16.62 -14.74 -6.99
CA THR A 3 -16.13 -14.75 -5.61
C THR A 3 -16.08 -13.30 -5.15
N GLN A 4 -17.00 -12.92 -4.27
CA GLN A 4 -16.95 -11.63 -3.61
C GLN A 4 -15.72 -11.67 -2.71
N ILE A 5 -14.64 -11.00 -3.13
CA ILE A 5 -13.43 -10.91 -2.33
C ILE A 5 -13.73 -9.90 -1.22
N SER A 6 -14.13 -10.38 -0.05
CA SER A 6 -14.22 -9.54 1.14
C SER A 6 -12.82 -9.09 1.51
N GLY A 7 -12.58 -7.78 1.48
CA GLY A 7 -11.30 -7.20 1.86
C GLY A 7 -10.95 -7.53 3.31
N ILE A 8 -9.68 -7.84 3.55
CA ILE A 8 -9.15 -8.14 4.89
C ILE A 8 -8.37 -6.92 5.38
N VAL A 9 -8.75 -6.37 6.53
CA VAL A 9 -7.96 -5.32 7.18
C VAL A 9 -6.64 -5.94 7.66
N ILE A 10 -5.52 -5.44 7.14
CA ILE A 10 -4.18 -5.92 7.48
C ILE A 10 -3.46 -4.97 8.46
N ALA A 11 -3.84 -3.70 8.50
CA ALA A 11 -3.36 -2.72 9.46
C ALA A 11 -4.41 -1.63 9.68
N GLN A 12 -4.41 -1.04 10.87
CA GLN A 12 -5.25 0.09 11.23
C GLN A 12 -4.50 0.99 12.22
N VAL A 13 -4.62 2.30 12.05
CA VAL A 13 -4.07 3.28 13.01
C VAL A 13 -4.92 3.28 14.28
N ALA A 14 -4.29 3.00 15.43
CA ALA A 14 -4.98 2.87 16.72
C ALA A 14 -5.41 4.21 17.35
N ASP A 15 -4.87 5.33 16.86
CA ASP A 15 -5.02 6.65 17.46
C ASP A 15 -6.42 7.27 17.24
N GLN A 16 -7.21 6.75 16.30
CA GLN A 16 -8.53 7.30 15.98
C GLN A 16 -9.60 6.19 15.84
N ILE A 17 -10.79 6.41 16.41
CA ILE A 17 -11.95 5.54 16.17
C ILE A 17 -12.32 5.64 14.69
N GLY A 18 -12.21 4.54 13.95
CA GLY A 18 -12.37 4.54 12.50
C GLY A 18 -11.16 5.10 11.75
N GLY A 19 -9.98 5.12 12.39
CA GLY A 19 -8.72 5.59 11.81
C GLY A 19 -8.32 4.87 10.53
N GLU A 20 -7.32 5.42 9.85
CA GLU A 20 -6.87 4.97 8.54
C GLU A 20 -6.58 3.47 8.53
N VAL A 21 -7.06 2.80 7.49
CA VAL A 21 -6.98 1.34 7.34
C VAL A 21 -6.22 0.96 6.09
N ALA A 22 -5.45 -0.12 6.20
CA ALA A 22 -4.89 -0.82 5.06
C ALA A 22 -5.71 -2.09 4.83
N THR A 23 -6.34 -2.20 3.67
CA THR A 23 -7.21 -3.34 3.33
C THR A 23 -6.63 -4.14 2.17
N SER A 24 -6.47 -5.45 2.32
CA SER A 24 -6.01 -6.35 1.26
C SER A 24 -7.18 -7.06 0.58
N TYR A 25 -7.19 -7.02 -0.75
CA TYR A 25 -8.10 -7.79 -1.61
C TYR A 25 -7.35 -8.88 -2.39
N LEU A 26 -6.13 -9.22 -1.96
CA LEU A 26 -5.35 -10.29 -2.56
C LEU A 26 -6.00 -11.65 -2.26
N PRO A 27 -6.14 -12.56 -3.25
CA PRO A 27 -6.58 -13.92 -2.97
C PRO A 27 -5.54 -14.66 -2.11
N ALA A 28 -6.00 -15.66 -1.36
CA ALA A 28 -5.11 -16.47 -0.51
C ALA A 28 -4.01 -17.14 -1.36
N GLY A 29 -2.75 -16.96 -0.96
CA GLY A 29 -1.60 -17.51 -1.68
C GLY A 29 -1.27 -16.79 -3.00
N TYR A 30 -1.74 -15.56 -3.21
CA TYR A 30 -1.38 -14.76 -4.38
C TYR A 30 0.13 -14.51 -4.47
N THR A 31 0.72 -14.77 -5.65
CA THR A 31 2.16 -14.63 -5.92
C THR A 31 2.46 -13.67 -7.08
N GLY A 32 1.50 -12.83 -7.47
CA GLY A 32 1.69 -11.84 -8.54
C GLY A 32 1.97 -10.44 -8.01
N HIS A 33 2.07 -9.47 -8.93
CA HIS A 33 2.26 -8.06 -8.58
C HIS A 33 1.07 -7.51 -7.80
N CYS A 34 1.37 -6.77 -6.74
CA CYS A 34 0.42 -6.17 -5.83
C CYS A 34 0.51 -4.64 -5.96
N ALA A 35 -0.58 -3.99 -6.35
CA ALA A 35 -0.68 -2.53 -6.33
C ALA A 35 -1.23 -2.07 -4.99
N ILE A 36 -0.56 -1.09 -4.36
CA ILE A 36 -1.10 -0.33 -3.24
C ILE A 36 -1.72 0.95 -3.80
N VAL A 37 -2.99 1.17 -3.47
CA VAL A 37 -3.81 2.25 -4.02
C VAL A 37 -4.36 3.11 -2.88
N ALA A 38 -4.22 4.42 -2.97
CA ALA A 38 -4.83 5.36 -2.04
C ALA A 38 -6.35 5.39 -2.22
N GLU A 39 -7.13 5.23 -1.16
CA GLU A 39 -8.60 5.23 -1.27
C GLU A 39 -9.16 6.63 -1.56
N SER A 40 -8.47 7.69 -1.15
CA SER A 40 -8.95 9.07 -1.31
C SER A 40 -9.01 9.55 -2.76
N ASN A 41 -8.10 9.09 -3.62
CA ASN A 41 -7.96 9.57 -4.99
C ASN A 41 -7.72 8.46 -6.03
N SER A 42 -7.65 7.19 -5.60
CA SER A 42 -7.35 6.03 -6.47
C SER A 42 -5.97 6.04 -7.13
N ASP A 43 -5.01 6.83 -6.61
CA ASP A 43 -3.64 6.81 -7.12
C ASP A 43 -2.89 5.55 -6.69
N VAL A 44 -2.07 5.02 -7.59
CA VAL A 44 -1.16 3.91 -7.31
C VAL A 44 0.07 4.44 -6.58
N ILE A 45 0.22 4.05 -5.32
CA ILE A 45 1.32 4.47 -4.45
C ILE A 45 2.60 3.67 -4.76
N ALA A 46 2.44 2.35 -4.91
CA ALA A 46 3.53 1.44 -5.23
C ALA A 46 3.01 0.14 -5.83
N VAL A 47 3.87 -0.55 -6.58
CA VAL A 47 3.64 -1.90 -7.10
C VAL A 47 4.83 -2.76 -6.67
N LEU A 48 4.55 -3.87 -5.98
CA LEU A 48 5.56 -4.80 -5.50
C LEU A 48 5.23 -6.23 -5.90
N SER A 49 6.24 -7.04 -6.21
CA SER A 49 6.07 -8.47 -6.54
C SER A 49 5.88 -9.37 -5.31
N SER A 50 6.09 -8.83 -4.11
CA SER A 50 5.94 -9.56 -2.85
C SER A 50 4.75 -9.04 -2.07
N GLY A 51 3.76 -9.91 -1.81
CA GLY A 51 2.60 -9.56 -0.98
C GLY A 51 2.99 -9.15 0.45
N ILE A 52 4.05 -9.73 1.00
CA ILE A 52 4.56 -9.37 2.33
C ILE A 52 5.10 -7.94 2.32
N GLU A 53 5.90 -7.57 1.32
CA GLU A 53 6.42 -6.21 1.20
C GLU A 53 5.30 -5.21 0.88
N ALA A 54 4.33 -5.59 0.05
CA ALA A 54 3.14 -4.78 -0.19
C ALA A 54 2.34 -4.51 1.09
N PHE A 55 2.23 -5.48 1.99
CA PHE A 55 1.57 -5.31 3.28
C PHE A 55 2.34 -4.34 4.17
N ARG A 56 3.67 -4.41 4.18
CA ARG A 56 4.53 -3.50 4.94
C ARG A 56 4.45 -2.07 4.41
N VAL A 57 4.45 -1.89 3.09
CA VAL A 57 4.25 -0.58 2.44
C VAL A 57 2.88 -0.02 2.78
N ALA A 58 1.81 -0.80 2.63
CA ALA A 58 0.47 -0.35 2.96
C ALA A 58 0.31 0.02 4.44
N ALA A 59 0.86 -0.79 5.35
CA ALA A 59 0.82 -0.51 6.79
C ALA A 59 1.61 0.75 7.17
N TYR A 60 2.69 1.07 6.45
CA TYR A 60 3.41 2.32 6.64
C TYR A 60 2.68 3.51 6.02
N ALA A 61 2.09 3.33 4.83
CA ALA A 61 1.42 4.40 4.08
C ALA A 61 0.26 5.06 4.85
N ILE A 62 -0.45 4.28 5.68
CA ILE A 62 -1.54 4.77 6.55
C ILE A 62 -1.05 5.53 7.78
N THR A 63 0.25 5.53 8.08
CA THR A 63 0.79 6.28 9.22
C THR A 63 0.96 7.76 8.87
N PRO A 64 1.05 8.67 9.87
CA PRO A 64 1.32 10.09 9.61
C PRO A 64 2.58 10.34 8.78
N ASP A 65 3.63 9.53 8.95
CA ASP A 65 4.87 9.63 8.16
C ASP A 65 4.68 9.19 6.70
N GLY A 66 3.83 8.19 6.49
CA GLY A 66 3.39 7.73 5.17
C GLY A 66 2.54 8.78 4.47
N GLY A 67 1.50 9.27 5.13
CA GLY A 67 0.70 10.42 4.72
C GLY A 67 -0.29 10.17 3.59
N TYR A 68 -0.65 8.91 3.32
CA TYR A 68 -1.53 8.55 2.19
C TYR A 68 -3.00 8.29 2.57
N GLY A 69 -3.37 8.41 3.85
CA GLY A 69 -4.72 8.04 4.27
C GLY A 69 -4.93 6.53 4.25
N SER A 70 -6.20 6.10 4.21
CA SER A 70 -6.54 4.69 4.00
C SER A 70 -6.11 4.22 2.60
N VAL A 71 -5.62 2.98 2.54
CA VAL A 71 -5.11 2.36 1.32
C VAL A 71 -5.67 0.96 1.13
N SER A 72 -5.66 0.51 -0.12
CA SER A 72 -6.06 -0.85 -0.48
C SER A 72 -5.02 -1.55 -1.35
N ILE A 73 -4.93 -2.87 -1.22
CA ILE A 73 -4.01 -3.71 -1.99
C ILE A 73 -4.80 -4.60 -2.94
N HIS A 74 -4.43 -4.56 -4.23
CA HIS A 74 -5.09 -5.30 -5.30
C HIS A 74 -4.09 -6.06 -6.17
N PRO A 75 -4.48 -7.21 -6.75
CA PRO A 75 -3.74 -7.83 -7.84
C PRO A 75 -3.60 -6.85 -9.01
N THR A 76 -2.43 -6.78 -9.64
CA THR A 76 -2.20 -5.89 -10.78
C THR A 76 -1.37 -6.56 -11.88
N GLN A 77 -1.43 -5.98 -13.07
CA GLN A 77 -0.55 -6.29 -14.21
C GLN A 77 0.47 -5.18 -14.48
N LEU A 78 0.47 -4.12 -13.67
CA LEU A 78 1.47 -3.06 -13.74
C LEU A 78 2.86 -3.61 -13.41
N ASP A 79 3.89 -2.96 -13.97
CA ASP A 79 5.27 -3.25 -13.64
C ASP A 79 5.61 -2.87 -12.19
N GLU A 80 6.55 -3.60 -11.61
CA GLU A 80 7.07 -3.31 -10.28
C GLU A 80 7.70 -1.92 -10.24
N THR A 81 7.34 -1.14 -9.23
CA THR A 81 7.93 0.19 -9.00
C THR A 81 8.93 0.19 -7.87
N HIS A 82 8.80 -0.72 -6.92
CA HIS A 82 9.67 -0.83 -5.75
C HIS A 82 9.84 -2.29 -5.35
N GLU A 83 11.03 -2.64 -4.86
CA GLU A 83 11.34 -4.03 -4.47
C GLU A 83 10.93 -4.33 -3.01
N SER A 84 10.88 -3.32 -2.15
CA SER A 84 10.68 -3.47 -0.70
C SER A 84 10.22 -2.18 -0.02
N LEU A 85 9.77 -2.27 1.23
CA LEU A 85 9.42 -1.07 2.04
C LEU A 85 10.60 -0.09 2.15
N LEU A 86 11.82 -0.60 2.37
CA LEU A 86 13.00 0.24 2.56
C LEU A 86 13.35 1.02 1.29
N ASP A 87 13.23 0.38 0.14
CA ASP A 87 13.41 1.00 -1.17
C ASP A 87 12.38 2.13 -1.39
N TRP A 88 11.11 1.86 -1.10
CA TRP A 88 10.05 2.87 -1.16
C TRP A 88 10.30 4.08 -0.23
N ILE A 89 10.75 3.85 1.01
CA ILE A 89 11.08 4.94 1.95
C ILE A 89 12.30 5.74 1.46
N ASP A 90 13.33 5.10 0.90
CA ASP A 90 14.53 5.78 0.39
C ASP A 90 14.20 6.69 -0.80
N VAL A 91 13.41 6.19 -1.75
CA VAL A 91 12.90 6.97 -2.88
C VAL A 91 12.04 8.13 -2.40
N GLY A 92 11.10 7.88 -1.48
CA GLY A 92 10.26 8.92 -0.89
C GLY A 92 11.06 10.02 -0.19
N ARG A 93 12.14 9.67 0.52
CA ARG A 93 13.06 10.65 1.13
C ARG A 93 13.79 11.50 0.10
N LYS A 94 14.30 10.88 -0.98
CA LYS A 94 15.00 11.59 -2.06
C LYS A 94 14.09 12.61 -2.73
N ILE A 95 12.82 12.26 -2.96
CA ILE A 95 11.85 13.19 -3.56
C ILE A 95 11.55 14.36 -2.62
N ARG A 96 11.30 14.11 -1.32
CA ARG A 96 11.04 15.18 -0.33
C ARG A 96 12.22 16.15 -0.25
N SER A 97 13.45 15.64 -0.21
CA SER A 97 14.66 16.46 -0.17
C SER A 97 14.89 17.29 -1.45
N ALA A 98 14.34 16.90 -2.61
CA ALA A 98 14.54 17.60 -3.88
C ALA A 98 13.49 18.70 -4.14
N VAL A 99 12.40 18.73 -3.37
CA VAL A 99 11.34 19.75 -3.48
C VAL A 99 11.59 20.95 -2.55
N GLU A 100 12.51 20.80 -1.59
CA GLU A 100 12.86 21.82 -0.58
C GLU A 100 14.08 22.69 -0.97
N ASP A 101 14.59 22.58 -2.21
CA ASP A 101 15.70 23.39 -2.75
C ASP A 101 15.22 24.51 -3.70
#